data_AF-A0A0C2A219-F1
#
_entry.id   AF-A0A0C2A219-F1
#
_cell.length_a   1.000
_cell.length_b   1.000
_cell.length_c   1.000
_cell.angle_alpha   90.00
_cell.angle_beta   90.00
_cell.angle_gamma   90.00
#
_symmetry.space_group_name_H-M   'P 1'
#
loop_
_entity.id
_entity.type
_entity.pdbx_description
1 polymer ?
#
loop_
_entity_poly.entity_id
_entity_poly.type
_entity_poly.pdbx_seq_one_letter_code
_entity_poly.pdbx_strand_id
1 'polypeptide(L)'
;MTKRRFTRWRSAASALVLLGVITIAACGGPSDSDPHDPPALDTRLETHAVLPGQPSAAGLEYVQAIAQAHSQADRSEHQAALKILMTALERTPPAGDGTAELLHYELLARTSELMLTERDPERALRLLGPHLAPERSLPIDRGSARCLVALGDAAAQTGDHALAMSSYARALELLTLLLEEVET
;
A
#
# COMPACT_ATOMS: atom_id res chain seq x y z
N MET A 1 55.45 -13.71 8.13
CA MET A 1 56.11 -13.49 6.82
C MET A 1 56.46 -14.84 6.21
N THR A 2 55.65 -15.33 5.29
CA THR A 2 55.92 -16.57 4.54
C THR A 2 55.26 -16.45 3.18
N LYS A 3 56.07 -16.11 2.18
CA LYS A 3 55.72 -16.02 0.76
C LYS A 3 55.74 -17.42 0.14
N ARG A 4 54.73 -17.76 -0.67
CA ARG A 4 54.76 -18.66 -1.86
C ARG A 4 53.31 -18.89 -2.31
N ARG A 5 52.92 -18.93 -3.57
CA ARG A 5 53.49 -18.58 -4.89
C ARG A 5 52.25 -18.51 -5.80
N PHE A 6 52.09 -17.41 -6.53
CA PHE A 6 51.05 -17.23 -7.55
C PHE A 6 51.33 -18.16 -8.74
N THR A 7 50.39 -19.05 -9.06
CA THR A 7 50.37 -19.78 -10.33
C THR A 7 49.27 -19.22 -11.20
N ARG A 8 49.72 -18.57 -12.28
CA ARG A 8 48.94 -18.11 -13.43
C ARG A 8 48.33 -19.31 -14.15
N TRP A 9 47.05 -19.24 -14.50
CA TRP A 9 46.51 -20.01 -15.61
C TRP A 9 45.84 -19.09 -16.60
N ARG A 10 46.37 -19.11 -17.83
CA ARG A 10 45.92 -18.34 -18.98
C ARG A 10 44.90 -19.18 -19.74
N SER A 11 43.81 -18.51 -20.12
CA SER A 11 43.17 -18.56 -21.43
C SER A 11 42.80 -19.92 -22.04
N ALA A 12 41.50 -20.13 -22.23
CA ALA A 12 40.98 -20.76 -23.43
C ALA A 12 39.68 -20.07 -23.84
N ALA A 13 39.74 -19.35 -24.96
CA ALA A 13 38.61 -18.88 -25.72
C ALA A 13 37.92 -20.08 -26.39
N SER A 14 36.59 -20.05 -26.49
CA SER A 14 35.84 -20.77 -27.52
C SER A 14 34.51 -20.06 -27.72
N ALA A 15 34.49 -19.17 -28.71
CA ALA A 15 33.28 -18.73 -29.37
C ALA A 15 32.78 -19.90 -30.23
N LEU A 16 31.51 -20.26 -30.08
CA LEU A 16 30.85 -21.18 -31.00
C LEU A 16 29.55 -20.52 -31.46
N VAL A 17 29.64 -19.90 -32.63
CA VAL A 17 28.52 -19.39 -33.42
C VAL A 17 27.90 -20.61 -34.10
N LEU A 18 26.65 -20.93 -33.78
CA LEU A 18 25.83 -21.85 -34.54
C LEU A 18 24.62 -21.08 -35.06
N LEU A 19 24.74 -20.66 -36.33
CA LEU A 19 23.61 -20.25 -37.17
C LEU A 19 22.78 -21.50 -37.46
N GLY A 20 21.59 -21.57 -36.87
CA GLY A 20 20.54 -22.53 -37.23
C GLY A 20 19.36 -21.78 -37.83
N VAL A 21 19.26 -21.79 -39.16
CA VAL A 21 18.05 -21.40 -39.90
C VAL A 21 17.02 -22.50 -39.66
N ILE A 22 15.95 -22.20 -38.93
CA ILE A 22 14.78 -23.07 -38.83
C ILE A 22 13.60 -22.34 -39.47
N THR A 23 13.09 -23.00 -40.50
CA THR A 23 11.96 -22.68 -41.35
C THR A 23 10.65 -22.55 -40.58
N ILE A 24 9.87 -21.54 -40.94
CA ILE A 24 8.50 -21.29 -40.51
C ILE A 24 7.60 -22.40 -41.11
N ALA A 25 7.05 -23.25 -40.25
CA ALA A 25 5.89 -24.09 -40.56
C ALA A 25 4.74 -23.67 -39.65
N ALA A 26 3.82 -22.89 -40.21
CA ALA A 26 2.53 -22.59 -39.64
C ALA A 26 1.62 -23.83 -39.75
N CYS A 27 1.15 -24.35 -38.62
CA CYS A 27 -0.08 -25.14 -38.52
C CYS A 27 -0.67 -24.89 -37.12
N GLY A 28 -1.88 -24.34 -37.10
CA GLY A 28 -2.54 -23.82 -35.91
C GLY A 28 -3.06 -24.87 -34.94
N GLY A 29 -3.12 -24.45 -33.68
CA GLY A 29 -4.09 -24.91 -32.69
C GLY A 29 -4.57 -23.68 -31.92
N PRO A 30 -5.87 -23.52 -31.65
CA PRO A 30 -6.36 -22.42 -30.82
C PRO A 30 -5.90 -22.65 -29.38
N SER A 31 -4.84 -21.96 -28.98
CA SER A 31 -4.38 -21.88 -27.60
C SER A 31 -5.29 -20.90 -26.88
N ASP A 32 -6.35 -21.44 -26.30
CA ASP A 32 -7.28 -20.75 -25.42
C ASP A 32 -6.63 -20.63 -24.02
N SER A 33 -5.92 -19.52 -23.79
CA SER A 33 -5.63 -18.98 -22.46
C SER A 33 -4.91 -17.65 -22.66
N ASP A 34 -5.69 -16.56 -22.60
CA ASP A 34 -5.21 -15.19 -22.60
C ASP A 34 -4.01 -15.00 -21.66
N PRO A 35 -2.97 -14.26 -22.08
CA PRO A 35 -1.99 -13.75 -21.13
C PRO A 35 -2.74 -12.83 -20.17
N HIS A 36 -2.56 -13.04 -18.86
CA HIS A 36 -3.07 -12.15 -17.82
C HIS A 36 -2.95 -10.68 -18.25
N ASP A 37 -4.08 -10.09 -18.62
CA ASP A 37 -4.21 -8.65 -18.59
C ASP A 37 -3.82 -8.22 -17.17
N PRO A 38 -2.93 -7.23 -17.00
CA PRO A 38 -2.75 -6.62 -15.70
C PRO A 38 -4.14 -6.22 -15.20
N PRO A 39 -4.48 -6.45 -13.91
CA PRO A 39 -5.79 -6.06 -13.40
C PRO A 39 -6.01 -4.60 -13.80
N ALA A 40 -7.06 -4.38 -14.59
CA ALA A 40 -7.39 -3.07 -15.12
C ALA A 40 -7.31 -2.08 -13.95
N LEU A 41 -6.43 -1.08 -14.08
CA LEU A 41 -6.26 -0.04 -13.08
C LEU A 41 -7.65 0.51 -12.72
N ASP A 42 -7.93 0.54 -11.42
CA ASP A 42 -9.22 0.90 -10.87
C ASP A 42 -9.47 2.40 -11.07
N THR A 43 -10.01 2.76 -12.23
CA THR A 43 -10.35 4.13 -12.63
C THR A 43 -11.48 4.77 -11.80
N ARG A 44 -12.01 4.08 -10.76
CA ARG A 44 -13.11 4.60 -9.92
C ARG A 44 -12.68 5.65 -8.91
N LEU A 45 -11.38 5.92 -8.78
CA LEU A 45 -10.91 7.16 -8.19
C LEU A 45 -11.59 8.36 -8.93
N GLU A 46 -11.91 8.23 -10.22
CA GLU A 46 -12.79 9.11 -11.05
C GLU A 46 -13.94 9.86 -10.31
N THR A 47 -14.63 9.17 -9.39
CA THR A 47 -15.82 9.65 -8.68
C THR A 47 -15.51 10.26 -7.32
N HIS A 48 -14.68 11.30 -7.28
CA HIS A 48 -14.35 12.00 -6.04
C HIS A 48 -15.37 13.10 -5.70
N ALA A 49 -16.22 12.84 -4.71
CA ALA A 49 -16.87 13.90 -3.98
C ALA A 49 -15.92 14.36 -2.87
N VAL A 50 -15.37 15.57 -2.98
CA VAL A 50 -14.92 16.32 -1.80
C VAL A 50 -16.12 16.29 -0.84
N LEU A 51 -15.98 15.75 0.37
CA LEU A 51 -17.08 15.68 1.32
C LEU A 51 -17.22 17.04 2.02
N PRO A 52 -18.15 17.93 1.63
CA PRO A 52 -18.42 19.14 2.39
C PRO A 52 -19.11 18.74 3.70
N GLY A 53 -18.38 18.78 4.80
CA GLY A 53 -18.95 18.63 6.14
C GLY A 53 -18.85 19.94 6.90
N GLN A 54 -19.97 20.56 7.25
CA GLN A 54 -19.94 21.53 8.35
C GLN A 54 -19.60 20.75 9.64
N PRO A 55 -18.69 21.26 10.49
CA PRO A 55 -18.29 20.56 11.70
C PRO A 55 -19.51 20.30 12.58
N SER A 56 -19.83 19.02 12.78
CA SER A 56 -20.91 18.58 13.67
C SER A 56 -20.40 18.48 15.10
N ALA A 57 -21.29 18.58 16.10
CA ALA A 57 -20.88 18.38 17.50
C ALA A 57 -20.25 16.98 17.72
N ALA A 58 -20.86 15.95 17.12
CA ALA A 58 -20.31 14.60 17.14
C ALA A 58 -18.96 14.48 16.42
N GLY A 59 -18.79 15.18 15.30
CA GLY A 59 -17.53 15.26 14.56
C GLY A 59 -16.41 15.90 15.38
N LEU A 60 -16.72 17.00 16.08
CA LEU A 60 -15.77 17.67 16.98
C LEU A 60 -15.37 16.76 18.16
N GLU A 61 -16.33 16.06 18.77
CA GLU A 61 -16.04 15.07 19.82
C GLU A 61 -15.14 13.94 19.31
N TYR A 62 -15.40 13.44 18.10
CA TYR A 62 -14.57 12.43 17.45
C TYR A 62 -13.15 12.96 17.22
N VAL A 63 -13.01 14.12 16.59
CA VAL A 63 -11.72 14.78 16.32
C VAL A 63 -10.91 14.94 17.61
N GLN A 64 -11.53 15.44 18.68
CA GLN A 64 -10.88 15.62 19.98
C GLN A 64 -10.40 14.29 20.58
N ALA A 65 -11.22 13.24 20.50
CA ALA A 65 -10.85 11.93 21.00
C ALA A 65 -9.66 11.33 20.21
N ILE A 66 -9.66 11.45 18.88
CA ILE A 66 -8.57 10.95 18.04
C ILE A 66 -7.28 11.76 18.27
N ALA A 67 -7.37 13.09 18.35
CA ALA A 67 -6.22 13.94 18.68
C ALA A 67 -5.61 13.59 20.05
N GLN A 68 -6.46 13.34 21.06
CA GLN A 68 -6.01 12.91 22.37
C GLN A 68 -5.31 11.54 22.32
N ALA A 69 -5.84 10.59 21.56
CA ALA A 69 -5.24 9.27 21.37
C ALA A 69 -3.85 9.38 20.72
N HIS A 70 -3.71 10.18 19.66
CA HIS A 70 -2.40 10.44 19.04
C HIS A 70 -1.41 11.06 20.02
N SER A 71 -1.81 12.10 20.76
CA SER A 71 -0.96 12.75 21.75
C SER A 71 -0.52 11.82 22.89
N GLN A 72 -1.36 10.86 23.28
CA GLN A 72 -0.99 9.83 24.24
C GLN A 72 -0.03 8.80 23.63
N ALA A 73 -0.29 8.37 22.39
CA ALA A 73 0.56 7.43 21.67
C ALA A 73 1.97 8.01 21.42
N ASP A 74 2.09 9.29 21.07
CA ASP A 74 3.38 10.00 20.86
C ASP A 74 4.29 9.99 22.10
N ARG A 75 3.70 9.89 23.29
CA ARG A 75 4.42 9.90 24.58
C ARG A 75 4.62 8.51 25.15
N SER A 76 4.25 7.47 24.40
CA SER A 76 4.24 6.08 24.84
C SER A 76 5.23 5.24 24.05
N GLU A 77 5.74 4.18 24.67
CA GLU A 77 6.49 3.13 23.97
C GLU A 77 5.61 2.45 22.90
N HIS A 78 6.22 1.87 21.85
CA HIS A 78 5.50 1.38 20.67
C HIS A 78 4.30 0.46 20.98
N GLN A 79 4.46 -0.54 21.85
CA GLN A 79 3.37 -1.46 22.20
C GLN A 79 2.21 -0.76 22.93
N ALA A 80 2.52 0.20 23.80
CA ALA A 80 1.51 1.01 24.48
C ALA A 80 0.82 1.96 23.50
N ALA A 81 1.58 2.60 22.60
CA ALA A 81 1.06 3.43 21.52
C ALA A 81 0.10 2.64 20.62
N LEU A 82 0.47 1.44 20.19
CA LEU A 82 -0.38 0.57 19.38
C LEU A 82 -1.69 0.24 20.10
N LYS A 83 -1.64 -0.08 21.39
CA LYS A 83 -2.85 -0.35 22.19
C LYS A 83 -3.76 0.88 22.27
N ILE A 84 -3.20 2.07 22.47
CA ILE A 84 -3.95 3.33 22.53
C ILE A 84 -4.68 3.59 21.20
N LEU A 85 -3.98 3.50 20.07
CA LEU A 85 -4.56 3.75 18.75
C LEU A 85 -5.58 2.68 18.35
N MET A 86 -5.33 1.41 18.68
CA MET A 86 -6.31 0.33 18.50
C MET A 86 -7.60 0.59 19.29
N THR A 87 -7.50 1.11 20.52
CA THR A 87 -8.68 1.48 21.31
C THR A 87 -9.42 2.66 20.67
N ALA A 88 -8.69 3.62 20.07
CA ALA A 88 -9.30 4.74 19.38
C ALA A 88 -10.06 4.30 18.11
N LEU A 89 -9.58 3.27 17.40
CA LEU A 89 -10.24 2.70 16.22
C LEU A 89 -11.59 2.04 16.50
N GLU A 90 -11.89 1.70 17.77
CA GLU A 90 -13.22 1.22 18.16
C GLU A 90 -14.30 2.29 18.01
N ARG A 91 -13.90 3.57 17.88
CA ARG A 91 -14.82 4.68 17.61
C ARG A 91 -15.11 4.77 16.12
N THR A 92 -16.39 4.76 15.77
CA THR A 92 -16.83 4.96 14.39
C THR A 92 -16.93 6.46 14.08
N PRO A 93 -16.38 6.95 12.95
CA PRO A 93 -16.59 8.32 12.53
C PRO A 93 -18.09 8.59 12.28
N PRO A 94 -18.63 9.77 12.65
CA PRO A 94 -20.00 10.13 12.33
C PRO A 94 -20.29 10.07 10.83
N ALA A 95 -21.42 9.48 10.44
CA ALA A 95 -21.77 9.32 9.04
C ALA A 95 -21.93 10.68 8.32
N GLY A 96 -21.35 10.81 7.13
CA GLY A 96 -21.39 12.04 6.34
C GLY A 96 -20.47 13.16 6.84
N ASP A 97 -19.65 12.91 7.87
CA ASP A 97 -18.64 13.86 8.34
C ASP A 97 -17.29 13.55 7.68
N GLY A 98 -17.02 14.25 6.58
CA GLY A 98 -15.78 14.07 5.81
C GLY A 98 -14.52 14.30 6.64
N THR A 99 -14.53 15.24 7.59
CA THR A 99 -13.35 15.49 8.45
C THR A 99 -13.08 14.30 9.36
N ALA A 100 -14.11 13.74 9.97
CA ALA A 100 -13.98 12.54 10.79
C ALA A 100 -13.53 11.33 9.97
N GLU A 101 -14.00 11.19 8.74
CA GLU A 101 -13.59 10.12 7.82
C GLU A 101 -12.10 10.23 7.44
N LEU A 102 -11.63 11.43 7.06
CA LEU A 102 -10.20 11.66 6.78
C LEU A 102 -9.31 11.31 7.98
N LEU A 103 -9.69 11.75 9.18
CA LEU A 103 -8.96 11.42 10.40
C LEU A 103 -9.00 9.93 10.74
N HIS A 104 -10.06 9.22 10.35
CA HIS A 104 -10.13 7.78 10.52
C HIS A 104 -9.07 7.07 9.67
N TYR A 105 -8.87 7.49 8.42
CA TYR A 105 -7.80 6.94 7.56
C TYR A 105 -6.39 7.29 8.07
N GLU A 106 -6.18 8.48 8.62
CA GLU A 106 -4.90 8.81 9.29
C GLU A 106 -4.63 7.91 10.51
N LEU A 107 -5.67 7.63 11.31
CA LEU A 107 -5.57 6.73 12.45
C LEU A 107 -5.27 5.29 12.02
N LEU A 108 -5.94 4.79 10.97
CA LEU A 108 -5.68 3.47 10.38
C LEU A 108 -4.24 3.36 9.88
N ALA A 109 -3.77 4.34 9.09
CA ALA A 109 -2.42 4.38 8.54
C ALA A 109 -1.39 4.27 9.66
N ARG A 110 -1.43 5.18 10.63
CA ARG A 110 -0.48 5.20 11.75
C ARG A 110 -0.52 3.91 12.58
N THR A 111 -1.71 3.37 12.82
CA THR A 111 -1.86 2.11 13.57
C THR A 111 -1.18 0.96 12.82
N SER A 112 -1.40 0.86 11.52
CA SER A 112 -0.82 -0.20 10.68
C SER A 112 0.71 -0.06 10.53
N GLU A 113 1.24 1.16 10.39
CA GLU A 113 2.68 1.41 10.36
C GLU A 113 3.38 0.97 11.66
N LEU A 114 2.73 1.15 12.81
CA LEU A 114 3.22 0.61 14.09
C LEU A 114 3.17 -0.93 14.12
N MET A 115 2.12 -1.55 13.58
CA MET A 115 2.07 -3.03 13.47
C MET A 115 3.23 -3.57 12.62
N LEU A 116 3.54 -2.90 11.51
CA LEU A 116 4.68 -3.27 10.65
C LEU A 116 6.02 -3.08 11.37
N THR A 117 6.16 -2.00 12.15
CA THR A 117 7.35 -1.78 13.00
C THR A 117 7.52 -2.90 14.03
N GLU A 118 6.41 -3.37 14.62
CA GLU A 118 6.37 -4.50 15.56
C GLU A 118 6.45 -5.88 14.86
N ARG A 119 6.64 -5.92 13.53
CA ARG A 119 6.73 -7.13 12.70
C ARG A 119 5.48 -8.02 12.76
N ASP A 120 4.31 -7.41 12.77
CA ASP A 120 3.00 -8.10 12.70
C ASP A 120 2.25 -7.70 11.40
N PRO A 121 2.79 -8.04 10.21
CA PRO A 121 2.18 -7.66 8.93
C PRO A 121 0.81 -8.33 8.71
N GLU A 122 0.59 -9.53 9.23
CA GLU A 122 -0.70 -10.21 9.09
C GLU A 122 -1.83 -9.46 9.81
N ARG A 123 -1.53 -8.80 10.94
CA ARG A 123 -2.50 -7.96 11.63
C ARG A 123 -2.77 -6.67 10.87
N ALA A 124 -1.75 -6.08 10.24
CA ALA A 124 -1.92 -4.93 9.37
C ALA A 124 -2.83 -5.28 8.16
N LEU A 125 -2.62 -6.44 7.52
CA LEU A 125 -3.48 -6.93 6.44
C LEU A 125 -4.94 -7.06 6.89
N ARG A 126 -5.18 -7.70 8.04
CA ARG A 126 -6.54 -7.88 8.57
C ARG A 126 -7.22 -6.55 8.91
N LEU A 127 -6.44 -5.58 9.41
CA LEU A 127 -6.95 -4.25 9.74
C LEU A 127 -7.30 -3.47 8.48
N LEU A 128 -6.39 -3.41 7.50
CA LEU A 128 -6.52 -2.51 6.35
C LEU A 128 -7.39 -3.07 5.23
N GLY A 129 -7.35 -4.38 4.99
CA GLY A 129 -8.02 -5.03 3.85
C GLY A 129 -9.49 -4.62 3.66
N PRO A 130 -10.35 -4.68 4.70
CA PRO A 130 -11.75 -4.29 4.57
C PRO A 130 -11.97 -2.81 4.23
N HIS A 131 -11.07 -1.92 4.64
CA HIS A 131 -11.19 -0.48 4.43
C HIS A 131 -10.67 -0.01 3.07
N LEU A 132 -9.80 -0.83 2.45
CA LEU A 132 -9.11 -0.52 1.20
C LEU A 132 -9.51 -1.45 0.05
N ALA A 133 -10.58 -2.24 0.23
CA ALA A 133 -11.08 -3.13 -0.80
C ALA A 133 -11.32 -2.35 -2.12
N PRO A 134 -10.97 -2.91 -3.30
CA PRO A 134 -11.08 -2.21 -4.58
C PRO A 134 -12.49 -1.66 -4.88
N GLU A 135 -13.52 -2.27 -4.32
CA GLU A 135 -14.90 -1.86 -4.54
C GLU A 135 -15.27 -0.56 -3.81
N ARG A 136 -14.42 -0.09 -2.88
CA ARG A 136 -14.65 1.10 -2.07
C ARG A 136 -14.01 2.33 -2.72
N SER A 137 -14.78 3.40 -2.78
CA SER A 137 -14.22 4.74 -3.01
C SER A 137 -13.40 5.15 -1.78
N LEU A 138 -12.25 5.76 -2.03
CA LEU A 138 -11.35 6.29 -0.99
C LEU A 138 -11.33 7.82 -1.07
N PRO A 139 -11.22 8.51 0.07
CA PRO A 139 -10.97 9.95 0.06
C PRO A 139 -9.62 10.26 -0.60
N ILE A 140 -9.56 11.38 -1.34
CA ILE A 140 -8.29 11.92 -1.84
C ILE A 140 -7.56 12.59 -0.68
N ASP A 141 -6.82 11.82 0.09
CA ASP A 141 -6.05 12.33 1.22
C ASP A 141 -4.78 11.51 1.49
N ARG A 142 -3.85 12.11 2.23
CA ARG A 142 -2.55 11.49 2.54
C ARG A 142 -2.69 10.25 3.43
N GLY A 143 -3.67 10.22 4.34
CA GLY A 143 -3.97 9.08 5.19
C GLY A 143 -4.43 7.86 4.38
N SER A 144 -5.31 8.06 3.40
CA SER A 144 -5.72 7.00 2.46
C SER A 144 -4.57 6.45 1.63
N ALA A 145 -3.71 7.33 1.08
CA ALA A 145 -2.50 6.91 0.37
C ALA A 145 -1.56 6.09 1.28
N ARG A 146 -1.32 6.56 2.52
CA ARG A 146 -0.48 5.84 3.50
C ARG A 146 -1.05 4.49 3.88
N CYS A 147 -2.38 4.38 4.02
CA CYS A 147 -3.04 3.09 4.24
C CYS A 147 -2.75 2.11 3.10
N LEU A 148 -2.82 2.55 1.84
CA LEU A 148 -2.49 1.72 0.68
C LEU A 148 -1.01 1.30 0.65
N VAL A 149 -0.10 2.21 1.00
CA VAL A 149 1.33 1.86 1.15
C VAL A 149 1.54 0.82 2.23
N ALA A 150 0.96 1.01 3.42
CA ALA A 150 1.08 0.07 4.53
C ALA A 150 0.44 -1.30 4.21
N LEU A 151 -0.67 -1.33 3.47
CA LEU A 151 -1.24 -2.58 2.94
C LEU A 151 -0.27 -3.27 1.99
N GLY A 152 0.37 -2.51 1.10
CA GLY A 152 1.38 -3.02 0.19
C GLY A 152 2.61 -3.59 0.90
N ASP A 153 3.10 -2.88 1.92
CA ASP A 153 4.23 -3.31 2.76
C ASP A 153 3.90 -4.61 3.53
N ALA A 154 2.69 -4.68 4.09
CA ALA A 154 2.20 -5.87 4.79
C ALA A 154 2.09 -7.07 3.84
N ALA A 155 1.55 -6.85 2.64
CA ALA A 155 1.42 -7.88 1.60
C ALA A 155 2.79 -8.37 1.11
N ALA A 156 3.73 -7.44 0.89
CA ALA A 156 5.10 -7.79 0.49
C ALA A 156 5.83 -8.63 1.55
N GLN A 157 5.68 -8.28 2.83
CA GLN A 157 6.29 -9.04 3.94
C GLN A 157 5.70 -10.45 4.12
N THR A 158 4.44 -10.65 3.73
CA THR A 158 3.75 -11.95 3.79
C THR A 158 3.84 -12.76 2.50
N GLY A 159 4.46 -12.21 1.46
CA GLY A 159 4.71 -12.88 0.17
C GLY A 159 3.60 -12.71 -0.87
N ASP A 160 2.55 -11.93 -0.60
CA ASP A 160 1.53 -11.58 -1.58
C ASP A 160 1.96 -10.38 -2.43
N HIS A 161 2.85 -10.64 -3.39
CA HIS A 161 3.41 -9.61 -4.25
C HIS A 161 2.37 -9.00 -5.22
N ALA A 162 1.32 -9.73 -5.56
CA ALA A 162 0.25 -9.23 -6.43
C ALA A 162 -0.54 -8.14 -5.71
N LEU A 163 -1.00 -8.42 -4.47
CA LEU A 163 -1.66 -7.45 -3.63
C LEU A 163 -0.76 -6.26 -3.30
N ALA A 164 0.54 -6.49 -3.09
CA ALA A 164 1.51 -5.42 -2.85
C ALA A 164 1.56 -4.44 -4.02
N MET A 165 1.78 -4.95 -5.24
CA MET A 165 1.86 -4.13 -6.45
C MET A 165 0.58 -3.37 -6.73
N SER A 166 -0.59 -4.00 -6.58
CA SER A 166 -1.86 -3.30 -6.78
C SER A 166 -2.09 -2.20 -5.74
N SER A 167 -1.67 -2.43 -4.48
CA SER A 167 -1.84 -1.44 -3.42
C SER A 167 -0.94 -0.22 -3.65
N TYR A 168 0.33 -0.44 -4.03
CA TYR A 168 1.24 0.66 -4.36
C TYR A 168 0.80 1.45 -5.60
N ALA A 169 0.30 0.78 -6.63
CA ALA A 169 -0.22 1.45 -7.83
C ALA A 169 -1.37 2.42 -7.48
N ARG A 170 -2.33 1.95 -6.67
CA ARG A 170 -3.44 2.79 -6.19
C ARG A 170 -2.97 3.93 -5.29
N ALA A 171 -1.94 3.71 -4.46
CA ALA A 171 -1.36 4.75 -3.64
C ALA A 171 -0.71 5.86 -4.48
N LEU A 172 0.02 5.48 -5.54
CA LEU A 172 0.63 6.44 -6.47
C LEU A 172 -0.43 7.27 -7.20
N GLU A 173 -1.49 6.62 -7.67
CA GLU A 173 -2.61 7.31 -8.33
C GLU A 173 -3.26 8.34 -7.40
N LEU A 174 -3.53 7.96 -6.15
CA LEU A 174 -4.10 8.86 -5.14
C LEU A 174 -3.16 10.04 -4.82
N LEU A 175 -1.85 9.80 -4.75
CA LEU A 175 -0.85 10.85 -4.54
C LEU A 175 -0.73 11.79 -5.75
N THR A 176 -0.89 11.29 -6.97
CA THR A 176 -0.94 12.12 -8.18
C THR A 176 -2.15 13.04 -8.16
N LEU A 177 -3.34 12.52 -7.84
CA LEU A 177 -4.56 13.33 -7.72
C LEU A 177 -4.43 14.41 -6.64
N LEU A 178 -3.80 14.08 -5.50
CA LEU A 178 -3.50 15.06 -4.45
C LEU A 178 -2.60 16.20 -4.92
N LEU A 179 -1.61 15.91 -5.77
CA LEU A 179 -0.72 16.93 -6.32
C LEU A 179 -1.49 17.86 -7.26
N GLU A 180 -2.34 17.29 -8.11
CA GLU A 180 -3.18 18.05 -9.04
C GLU A 180 -4.13 19.00 -8.30
N GLU A 181 -4.78 18.55 -7.21
CA GLU A 181 -5.66 19.43 -6.41
C GLU A 181 -4.93 20.58 -5.70
N VAL A 182 -3.65 20.40 -5.36
CA VAL A 182 -2.85 21.45 -4.70
C VAL A 182 -2.33 22.48 -5.72
N GLU A 183 -2.16 22.09 -6.98
CA GLU A 183 -1.65 22.96 -8.04
C GLU A 183 -2.73 23.84 -8.68
N THR A 184 -4.02 23.52 -8.49
CA THR A 184 -5.18 24.31 -8.97
C THR A 184 -5.60 25.42 -8.01
#